data_AF-A0A1U9K4H8-F1
#
_entry.id   AF-A0A1U9K4H8-F1
#
_cell.length_a   1.000
_cell.length_b   1.000
_cell.length_c   1.000
_cell.angle_alpha   90.00
_cell.angle_beta   90.00
_cell.angle_gamma   90.00
#
_symmetry.space_group_name_H-M   'P 1'
#
loop_
_entity.id
_entity.type
_entity.pdbx_description
1 polymer ?
#
loop_
_entity_poly.entity_id
_entity_poly.type
_entity_poly.pdbx_seq_one_letter_code
_entity_poly.pdbx_strand_id
1 'polypeptide(L)'
;MCYNKRILFCEVLGLRLADALEELRAILFTGKSRRSLPPLTQPEYVKRFEGRIERNPKAEWHALHQYAQPIIPLYRKQLEEKRRVESYFHGKPADTLDDDDQTVLEKLYEEIMEMETEEEWQAWVRHWVQRVNGRP
;
A
#
# COMPACT_ATOMS: atom_id res chain seq x y z
N MET A 1 -25.10 21.78 -5.26
CA MET A 1 -24.07 21.30 -6.20
C MET A 1 -22.91 20.77 -5.39
N CYS A 2 -22.61 19.47 -5.48
CA CYS A 2 -21.29 18.89 -5.20
C CYS A 2 -21.34 17.45 -5.74
N TYR A 3 -21.00 17.30 -7.02
CA TYR A 3 -20.86 16.00 -7.66
C TYR A 3 -19.70 15.25 -7.00
N ASN A 4 -20.02 14.12 -6.39
CA ASN A 4 -19.08 13.24 -5.70
C ASN A 4 -18.24 12.46 -6.74
N LYS A 5 -17.30 13.15 -7.39
CA LYS A 5 -16.32 12.58 -8.35
C LYS A 5 -15.12 11.95 -7.62
N ARG A 6 -15.35 10.93 -6.78
CA ARG A 6 -14.25 10.17 -6.13
C ARG A 6 -14.34 8.66 -6.36
N ILE A 7 -14.84 8.25 -7.51
CA ILE A 7 -14.76 6.87 -8.00
C ILE A 7 -14.35 6.92 -9.48
N LEU A 8 -13.13 7.39 -9.79
CA LEU A 8 -12.69 7.49 -11.19
C LEU A 8 -11.22 7.12 -11.44
N PHE A 9 -10.42 6.73 -10.44
CA PHE A 9 -8.99 6.49 -10.67
C PHE A 9 -8.57 5.03 -10.87
N CYS A 10 -9.36 4.04 -10.41
CA CYS A 10 -9.16 2.65 -10.85
C CYS A 10 -9.40 2.47 -12.35
N GLU A 11 -10.15 3.36 -13.00
CA GLU A 11 -10.36 3.33 -14.46
C GLU A 11 -9.17 3.87 -15.26
N VAL A 12 -8.30 4.71 -14.67
CA VAL A 12 -7.22 5.40 -15.41
C VAL A 12 -6.13 4.43 -15.90
N LEU A 13 -5.97 3.26 -15.25
CA LEU A 13 -5.09 2.18 -15.71
C LEU A 13 -5.85 0.93 -16.20
N GLY A 14 -7.17 0.88 -16.04
CA GLY A 14 -7.99 -0.31 -16.36
C GLY A 14 -7.61 -1.58 -15.56
N LEU A 15 -6.79 -1.44 -14.52
CA LEU A 15 -6.32 -2.55 -13.69
C LEU A 15 -7.24 -2.73 -12.48
N ARG A 16 -7.51 -3.99 -12.14
CA ARG A 16 -8.14 -4.31 -10.85
C ARG A 16 -7.16 -3.93 -9.74
N LEU A 17 -7.66 -3.48 -8.60
CA LEU A 17 -6.80 -3.07 -7.48
C LEU A 17 -5.78 -4.17 -7.10
N ALA A 18 -6.19 -5.43 -7.09
CA ALA A 18 -5.27 -6.55 -6.85
C ALA A 18 -4.10 -6.56 -7.83
N ASP A 19 -4.35 -6.32 -9.12
CA ASP A 19 -3.29 -6.28 -10.13
C ASP A 19 -2.37 -5.07 -9.95
N ALA A 20 -2.92 -3.91 -9.53
CA ALA A 20 -2.13 -2.73 -9.20
C ALA A 20 -1.22 -2.96 -7.98
N LEU A 21 -1.74 -3.60 -6.92
CA LEU A 21 -0.96 -3.92 -5.74
C LEU A 21 0.12 -4.99 -6.03
N GLU A 22 -0.15 -5.92 -6.94
CA GLU A 22 0.85 -6.87 -7.42
C GLU A 22 1.95 -6.20 -8.25
N GLU A 23 1.60 -5.21 -9.07
CA GLU A 23 2.59 -4.39 -9.79
C GLU A 23 3.44 -3.57 -8.82
N LEU A 24 2.81 -3.01 -7.79
CA LEU A 24 3.50 -2.33 -6.70
C LEU A 24 4.50 -3.26 -6.01
N ARG A 25 4.06 -4.45 -5.57
CA ARG A 25 4.93 -5.46 -4.95
C ARG A 25 6.14 -5.75 -5.80
N ALA A 26 5.94 -6.02 -7.09
CA ALA A 26 7.05 -6.33 -7.99
C ALA A 26 8.08 -5.19 -8.05
N ILE A 27 7.62 -3.94 -8.17
CA ILE A 27 8.51 -2.78 -8.27
C ILE A 27 9.25 -2.52 -6.96
N LEU A 28 8.57 -2.59 -5.81
CA LEU A 28 9.20 -2.35 -4.51
C LEU A 28 10.31 -3.37 -4.22
N PHE A 29 10.02 -4.65 -4.44
CA PHE A 29 10.95 -5.72 -4.09
C PHE A 29 12.04 -5.95 -5.14
N THR A 30 11.78 -5.69 -6.42
CA THR A 30 12.73 -6.03 -7.50
C THR A 30 13.21 -4.85 -8.35
N GLY A 31 12.57 -3.68 -8.23
CA GLY A 31 12.79 -2.53 -9.11
C GLY A 31 12.28 -2.72 -10.53
N LYS A 32 11.52 -3.81 -10.80
CA LYS A 32 11.04 -4.18 -12.14
C LYS A 32 9.53 -4.37 -12.15
N SER A 33 8.92 -4.14 -13.31
CA SER A 33 7.51 -4.42 -13.53
C SER A 33 7.21 -5.91 -13.40
N ARG A 34 6.05 -6.25 -12.84
CA ARG A 34 5.60 -7.66 -12.70
C ARG A 34 5.61 -8.40 -14.02
N ARG A 35 5.25 -7.72 -15.12
CA ARG A 35 5.20 -8.29 -16.48
C ARG A 35 6.57 -8.77 -17.00
N SER A 36 7.65 -8.25 -16.42
CA SER A 36 9.03 -8.60 -16.79
C SER A 36 9.62 -9.73 -15.93
N LEU A 37 8.84 -10.26 -14.99
CA LEU A 37 9.27 -11.27 -14.04
C LEU A 37 8.51 -12.58 -14.26
N PRO A 38 9.13 -13.73 -13.95
CA PRO A 38 8.35 -14.94 -13.73
C PRO A 38 7.38 -14.74 -12.55
N PRO A 39 6.34 -15.58 -12.41
CA PRO A 39 5.55 -15.61 -11.18
C PRO A 39 6.46 -15.85 -9.97
N LEU A 40 6.28 -15.04 -8.92
CA LEU A 40 7.05 -15.11 -7.69
C LEU A 40 6.10 -15.07 -6.49
N THR A 41 6.49 -15.78 -5.45
CA THR A 41 5.91 -15.75 -4.11
C THR A 41 6.54 -14.65 -3.26
N GLN A 42 5.89 -14.27 -2.17
CA GLN A 42 6.40 -13.26 -1.23
C GLN A 42 7.81 -13.59 -0.72
N PRO A 43 8.13 -14.82 -0.28
CA PRO A 43 9.50 -15.15 0.15
C PRO A 43 10.54 -14.98 -0.97
N GLU A 44 10.17 -15.23 -2.23
CA GLU A 44 11.05 -15.00 -3.37
C GLU A 44 11.24 -13.51 -3.68
N TYR A 45 10.21 -12.69 -3.47
CA TYR A 45 10.32 -11.23 -3.53
C TYR A 45 11.25 -10.70 -2.44
N VAL A 46 11.06 -11.14 -1.19
CA VAL A 46 11.91 -10.78 -0.04
C VAL A 46 13.37 -11.14 -0.34
N LYS A 47 13.62 -12.39 -0.74
CA LYS A 47 14.99 -12.85 -1.09
C LYS A 47 15.63 -12.01 -2.20
N ARG A 48 14.84 -11.61 -3.21
CA ARG A 48 15.33 -10.73 -4.28
C ARG A 48 15.64 -9.34 -3.76
N PHE A 49 14.80 -8.80 -2.88
CA PHE A 49 15.01 -7.50 -2.25
C PHE A 49 16.27 -7.47 -1.39
N GLU A 50 16.48 -8.49 -0.55
CA GLU A 50 17.70 -8.65 0.27
C GLU A 50 18.96 -8.79 -0.58
N GLY A 51 18.85 -9.45 -1.74
CA GLY A 51 19.95 -9.62 -2.70
C GLY A 51 20.21 -8.41 -3.60
N ARG A 52 19.45 -7.31 -3.50
CA ARG A 52 19.65 -6.12 -4.34
C ARG A 52 20.88 -5.34 -3.89
N ILE A 53 21.86 -5.27 -4.79
CA ILE A 53 23.06 -4.44 -4.62
C ILE A 53 22.72 -2.95 -4.76
N GLU A 54 21.73 -2.61 -5.61
CA GLU A 54 21.32 -1.23 -5.85
C GLU A 54 19.80 -1.05 -5.74
N ARG A 55 19.41 -0.02 -4.98
CA ARG A 55 18.03 0.41 -4.81
C ARG A 55 17.77 1.68 -5.60
N ASN A 56 16.52 1.85 -6.03
CA ASN A 56 16.07 3.08 -6.70
C ASN A 56 14.89 3.66 -5.93
N PRO A 57 15.14 4.39 -4.83
CA PRO A 57 14.09 4.94 -3.98
C PRO A 57 13.10 5.81 -4.76
N LYS A 58 13.58 6.55 -5.77
CA LYS A 58 12.71 7.39 -6.60
C LYS A 58 11.67 6.58 -7.37
N ALA A 59 12.08 5.44 -7.93
CA ALA A 59 11.15 4.54 -8.63
C ALA A 59 10.19 3.84 -7.66
N GLU A 60 10.68 3.45 -6.48
CA GLU A 60 9.88 2.82 -5.43
C GLU A 60 8.78 3.78 -4.93
N TRP A 61 9.14 5.03 -4.61
CA TRP A 61 8.18 6.07 -4.23
C TRP A 61 7.17 6.39 -5.32
N HIS A 62 7.63 6.47 -6.58
CA HIS A 62 6.74 6.71 -7.70
C HIS A 62 5.71 5.59 -7.86
N ALA A 63 6.14 4.33 -7.73
CA ALA A 63 5.24 3.19 -7.78
C ALA A 63 4.22 3.22 -6.63
N LEU A 64 4.66 3.55 -5.42
CA LEU A 64 3.79 3.66 -4.25
C LEU A 64 2.68 4.70 -4.49
N HIS A 65 3.05 5.91 -4.95
CA HIS A 65 2.08 6.95 -5.31
C HIS A 65 1.11 6.51 -6.42
N GLN A 66 1.60 5.80 -7.42
CA GLN A 66 0.82 5.44 -8.60
C GLN A 66 -0.16 4.29 -8.31
N TYR A 67 0.32 3.20 -7.72
CA TYR A 67 -0.43 1.95 -7.61
C TYR A 67 -1.20 1.82 -6.29
N ALA A 68 -0.74 2.47 -5.21
CA ALA A 68 -1.48 2.51 -3.95
C ALA A 68 -2.51 3.63 -3.87
N GLN A 69 -2.60 4.50 -4.89
CA GLN A 69 -3.50 5.66 -4.88
C GLN A 69 -4.93 5.35 -4.39
N PRO A 70 -5.58 4.24 -4.80
CA PRO A 70 -6.95 3.95 -4.36
C PRO A 70 -7.07 3.64 -2.86
N ILE A 71 -5.99 3.17 -2.21
CA ILE A 71 -6.01 2.77 -0.80
C ILE A 71 -5.60 3.91 0.14
N ILE A 72 -4.82 4.90 -0.32
CA ILE A 72 -4.28 5.99 0.52
C ILE A 72 -5.35 6.66 1.42
N PRO A 73 -6.52 7.10 0.91
CA PRO A 73 -7.50 7.79 1.75
C PRO A 73 -8.13 6.89 2.82
N LEU A 74 -8.20 5.59 2.56
CA LEU A 74 -8.72 4.60 3.50
C LEU A 74 -7.66 4.21 4.53
N TYR A 75 -6.41 4.09 4.09
CA TYR A 75 -5.27 3.82 4.94
C TYR A 75 -5.04 4.94 5.95
N ARG A 76 -5.11 6.21 5.50
CA ARG A 76 -5.07 7.37 6.39
C ARG A 76 -6.09 7.27 7.52
N LYS A 77 -7.36 6.98 7.20
CA LYS A 77 -8.42 6.79 8.20
C LYS A 77 -8.14 5.65 9.17
N GLN A 78 -7.58 4.54 8.68
CA GLN A 78 -7.19 3.41 9.53
C GLN A 78 -6.07 3.81 10.51
N LEU A 79 -5.09 4.60 10.07
CA LEU A 79 -4.04 5.11 10.94
C LEU A 79 -4.60 6.08 12.00
N GLU A 80 -5.51 6.98 11.61
CA GLU A 80 -6.21 7.87 12.55
C GLU A 80 -6.98 7.08 13.61
N GLU A 81 -7.67 6.01 13.21
CA GLU A 81 -8.43 5.15 14.10
C GLU A 81 -7.53 4.37 15.06
N LYS A 82 -6.44 3.77 14.56
CA LYS A 82 -5.44 3.08 15.41
C LYS A 82 -4.90 4.02 16.49
N ARG A 83 -4.49 5.24 16.11
CA ARG A 83 -3.99 6.24 17.07
C ARG A 83 -5.03 6.65 18.09
N ARG A 84 -6.28 6.87 17.67
CA ARG A 84 -7.37 7.21 18.59
C ARG A 84 -7.56 6.12 19.65
N VAL A 85 -7.51 4.86 19.23
CA VAL A 85 -7.60 3.70 20.13
C VAL A 85 -6.40 3.65 21.08
N GLU A 86 -5.18 3.79 20.58
CA GLU A 86 -3.96 3.83 21.42
C GLU A 86 -4.01 4.95 22.46
N SER A 87 -4.38 6.16 22.05
CA SER A 87 -4.55 7.32 22.93
C SER A 87 -5.58 7.09 24.04
N TYR A 88 -6.70 6.43 23.71
CA TYR A 88 -7.71 6.05 24.69
C TYR A 88 -7.12 5.11 25.75
N PHE A 89 -6.33 4.10 25.34
CA PHE A 89 -5.71 3.16 26.27
C PHE A 89 -4.58 3.77 27.11
N HIS A 90 -3.80 4.69 26.53
CA HIS A 90 -2.64 5.28 27.20
C HIS A 90 -2.95 6.59 27.96
N GLY A 91 -4.20 7.08 27.92
CA GLY A 91 -4.61 8.31 28.60
C GLY A 91 -3.89 9.57 28.08
N LYS A 92 -3.33 9.51 26.87
CA LYS A 92 -2.63 10.62 26.20
C LYS A 92 -3.49 11.12 25.04
N PRO A 93 -3.48 12.43 24.73
CA PRO A 93 -4.17 12.93 23.54
C PRO A 93 -3.65 12.24 22.29
N ALA A 94 -4.53 12.01 21.31
CA ALA A 94 -4.11 11.55 19.99
C ALA A 94 -3.43 12.70 19.29
N ASP A 95 -2.12 12.56 19.06
CA ASP A 95 -1.40 13.45 18.15
C ASP A 95 -2.07 13.30 16.78
N THR A 96 -2.49 14.42 16.19
CA THR A 96 -2.99 14.42 14.82
C THR A 96 -1.91 13.82 13.93
N LEU A 97 -2.31 12.97 12.97
CA LEU A 97 -1.41 12.72 11.85
C LEU A 97 -1.09 14.09 11.27
N ASP A 98 0.20 14.41 11.15
CA ASP A 98 0.59 15.49 10.26
C ASP A 98 -0.12 15.23 8.94
N ASP A 99 -0.80 16.24 8.40
CA ASP A 99 -1.68 16.10 7.24
C ASP A 99 -0.93 15.65 5.97
N ASP A 100 0.39 15.45 6.05
CA ASP A 100 1.24 15.10 4.94
C ASP A 100 0.96 13.70 4.38
N ASP A 101 0.67 13.65 3.08
CA ASP A 101 0.55 12.41 2.32
C ASP A 101 1.86 11.59 2.39
N GLN A 102 3.01 12.26 2.56
CA GLN A 102 4.31 11.60 2.71
C GLN A 102 4.35 10.64 3.90
N THR A 103 3.88 11.05 5.09
CA THR A 103 3.88 10.20 6.29
C THR A 103 2.98 8.98 6.12
N VAL A 104 1.83 9.15 5.47
CA VAL A 104 0.91 8.03 5.19
C VAL A 104 1.56 7.01 4.26
N LEU A 105 2.30 7.50 3.26
CA LEU A 105 3.01 6.67 2.30
C LEU A 105 4.22 5.97 2.91
N GLU A 106 4.94 6.62 3.83
CA GLU A 106 6.01 5.99 4.61
C GLU A 106 5.50 4.81 5.43
N LYS A 107 4.38 5.00 6.15
CA LYS A 107 3.76 3.91 6.92
C LYS A 107 3.26 2.76 6.04
N LEU A 108 2.69 3.10 4.89
CA LEU A 108 2.27 2.10 3.93
C LEU A 108 3.46 1.31 3.37
N TYR A 109 4.56 2.00 3.07
CA TYR A 109 5.79 1.38 2.60
C TYR A 109 6.36 0.43 3.66
N GLU A 110 6.49 0.89 4.92
CA GLU A 110 6.93 0.06 6.04
C GLU A 110 6.08 -1.21 6.17
N GLU A 111 4.75 -1.08 6.21
CA GLU A 111 3.82 -2.21 6.33
C GLU A 111 3.97 -3.22 5.16
N ILE A 112 4.24 -2.75 3.94
CA ILE A 112 4.47 -3.64 2.80
C ILE A 112 5.80 -4.38 2.93
N MET A 113 6.84 -3.69 3.40
CA MET A 113 8.18 -4.26 3.55
C MET A 113 8.28 -5.26 4.70
N GLU A 114 7.41 -5.17 5.71
CA GLU A 114 7.34 -6.09 6.85
C GLU A 114 6.65 -7.42 6.53
N MET A 115 5.94 -7.53 5.39
CA MET A 115 5.29 -8.79 5.01
C MET A 115 6.30 -9.80 4.46
N GLU A 116 6.39 -10.97 5.09
CA GLU A 116 7.38 -12.00 4.72
C GLU A 116 6.73 -13.19 4.01
N THR A 117 5.46 -13.45 4.26
CA THR A 117 4.75 -14.64 3.76
C THR A 117 3.73 -14.31 2.67
N GLU A 118 3.43 -15.29 1.82
CA GLU A 118 2.43 -15.10 0.77
C GLU A 118 1.03 -14.98 1.39
N GLU A 119 0.78 -15.66 2.51
CA GLU A 119 -0.47 -15.60 3.25
C GLU A 119 -0.76 -14.19 3.78
N GLU A 120 0.24 -13.53 4.38
CA GLU A 120 0.16 -12.14 4.84
C GLU A 120 -0.15 -11.20 3.68
N TRP A 121 0.63 -11.31 2.60
CA TRP A 121 0.44 -10.50 1.40
C TRP A 121 -0.98 -10.65 0.82
N GLN A 122 -1.44 -11.89 0.64
CA GLN A 122 -2.76 -12.15 0.09
C GLN A 122 -3.88 -11.70 1.03
N ALA A 123 -3.71 -11.83 2.34
CA ALA A 123 -4.67 -11.30 3.31
C ALA A 123 -4.75 -9.77 3.24
N TRP A 124 -3.59 -9.11 3.15
CA TRP A 124 -3.48 -7.67 3.03
C TRP A 124 -4.13 -7.15 1.74
N VAL A 125 -3.84 -7.76 0.59
CA VAL A 125 -4.49 -7.41 -0.68
C VAL A 125 -6.01 -7.61 -0.61
N ARG A 126 -6.49 -8.75 -0.07
CA ARG A 126 -7.93 -8.99 0.09
C ARG A 126 -8.60 -7.93 0.95
N HIS A 127 -7.98 -7.54 2.07
CA HIS A 127 -8.48 -6.50 2.96
C HIS A 127 -8.72 -5.19 2.19
N TRP A 128 -7.72 -4.72 1.44
CA TRP A 128 -7.85 -3.48 0.68
C TRP A 128 -8.85 -3.56 -0.47
N VAL A 129 -8.89 -4.69 -1.17
CA VAL A 129 -9.88 -4.94 -2.22
C VAL A 129 -11.30 -4.89 -1.66
N GLN A 130 -11.54 -5.46 -0.49
CA GLN A 130 -12.85 -5.40 0.18
C GLN A 130 -13.22 -3.96 0.56
N ARG A 131 -12.31 -3.24 1.22
CA ARG A 131 -12.54 -1.87 1.67
C ARG A 131 -12.78 -0.89 0.52
N VAL A 132 -12.01 -0.99 -0.56
CA VAL A 132 -12.18 -0.13 -1.75
C VAL A 132 -13.48 -0.45 -2.49
N ASN A 133 -13.86 -1.72 -2.58
CA ASN A 133 -15.12 -2.12 -3.21
C ASN A 133 -16.36 -1.88 -2.32
N GLY A 134 -16.18 -1.38 -1.09
CA GLY A 134 -17.27 -1.15 -0.14
C GLY A 134 -17.98 -2.43 0.30
N ARG A 135 -17.31 -3.58 0.20
CA ARG A 135 -17.85 -4.86 0.68
C ARG A 135 -17.30 -5.12 2.09
N PRO A 136 -18.16 -5.27 3.11
CA PRO A 136 -17.73 -5.61 4.46
C PRO A 136 -17.02 -6.96 4.52
#